data_AF-A0A7S2VCF3-F1
#
_entry.id   AF-A0A7S2VCF3-F1
#
_cell.length_a   1.000
_cell.length_b   1.000
_cell.length_c   1.000
_cell.angle_alpha   90.00
_cell.angle_beta   90.00
_cell.angle_gamma   90.00
#
_symmetry.space_group_name_H-M   'P 1'
#
loop_
_entity.id
_entity.type
_entity.pdbx_description
1 polymer ?
#
loop_
_entity_poly.entity_id
_entity_poly.type
_entity_poly.pdbx_seq_one_letter_code
_entity_poly.pdbx_strand_id
1 'polypeptide(L)'
;MTGSTIGETAAIDSWMDWAAQDLELPACVWFYPVAGYMPFNAAAYEKAKGDLAKSLELLNSHLMDKTYLVNNQITLADIVVASTLLYPFKLVTDGNYLKPYQNVVRWFQTCVNQPEFQQVVGVVAMCKKELKAP
;
A
#
# COMPACT_ATOMS: atom_id res chain seq x y z
N MET A 1 -14.38 13.55 2.10
CA MET A 1 -13.08 12.92 2.47
C MET A 1 -13.11 12.28 3.86
N THR A 2 -13.91 12.79 4.81
CA THR A 2 -13.98 12.33 6.22
C THR A 2 -15.17 11.42 6.54
N GLY A 3 -15.88 10.89 5.54
CA GLY A 3 -17.13 10.13 5.74
C GLY A 3 -18.35 11.05 5.95
N SER A 4 -19.54 10.57 5.59
CA SER A 4 -20.82 11.29 5.73
C SER A 4 -21.56 10.90 7.00
N THR A 5 -21.24 9.75 7.58
CA THR A 5 -21.78 9.26 8.85
C THR A 5 -20.67 9.03 9.87
N ILE A 6 -21.00 9.04 11.16
CA ILE A 6 -20.05 8.74 12.25
C ILE A 6 -19.38 7.38 12.03
N GLY A 7 -20.14 6.39 11.53
CA GLY A 7 -19.60 5.06 11.22
C GLY A 7 -18.57 5.08 10.09
N GLU A 8 -18.79 5.89 9.05
CA GLU A 8 -17.80 6.04 7.97
C GLU A 8 -16.55 6.80 8.43
N THR A 9 -16.71 7.85 9.24
CA THR A 9 -15.57 8.57 9.81
C THR A 9 -14.71 7.64 10.68
N ALA A 10 -15.34 6.88 11.58
CA ALA A 10 -14.64 5.91 12.42
C ALA A 10 -13.96 4.81 11.58
N ALA A 11 -14.58 4.35 10.49
CA ALA A 11 -13.97 3.41 9.57
C ALA A 11 -12.74 4.01 8.88
N ILE A 12 -12.80 5.27 8.44
CA ILE A 12 -11.67 5.97 7.83
C ILE A 12 -10.50 6.06 8.82
N ASP A 13 -10.78 6.50 10.05
CA ASP A 13 -9.77 6.62 11.09
C ASP A 13 -9.12 5.26 11.38
N SER A 14 -9.93 4.19 11.47
CA SER A 14 -9.42 2.83 11.71
C SER A 14 -8.47 2.33 10.61
N TRP A 15 -8.73 2.66 9.34
CA TRP A 15 -7.84 2.31 8.23
C TRP A 15 -6.54 3.11 8.27
N MET A 16 -6.60 4.37 8.70
CA MET A 16 -5.42 5.21 8.86
C MET A 16 -4.53 4.69 9.99
N ASP A 17 -5.12 4.35 11.13
CA ASP A 17 -4.39 3.79 12.27
C ASP A 17 -3.78 2.43 11.93
N TRP A 18 -4.53 1.56 11.27
CA TRP A 18 -4.03 0.28 10.77
C TRP A 18 -2.85 0.46 9.79
N ALA A 19 -2.95 1.41 8.87
CA ALA A 19 -1.88 1.67 7.91
C ALA A 19 -0.59 2.09 8.62
N ALA A 20 -0.68 2.94 9.65
CA ALA A 20 0.48 3.38 10.43
C ALA A 20 1.11 2.25 11.25
N GLN A 21 0.30 1.37 11.84
CA GLN A 21 0.79 0.29 12.72
C GLN A 21 1.30 -0.93 11.95
N ASP A 22 0.54 -1.40 10.96
CA ASP A 22 0.69 -2.73 10.38
C ASP A 22 1.18 -2.72 8.92
N LEU A 23 1.11 -1.57 8.23
CA LEU A 23 1.47 -1.47 6.81
C LEU A 23 2.76 -0.67 6.58
N GLU A 24 2.88 0.49 7.21
CA GLU A 24 3.95 1.44 6.97
C GLU A 24 5.32 0.92 7.41
N LEU A 25 5.40 0.34 8.61
CA LEU A 25 6.65 -0.19 9.13
C LEU A 25 7.26 -1.30 8.23
N PRO A 26 6.54 -2.39 7.88
CA PRO A 26 7.10 -3.41 7.00
C PRO A 26 7.37 -2.89 5.59
N ALA A 27 6.56 -1.96 5.07
CA ALA A 27 6.84 -1.30 3.81
C ALA A 27 8.21 -0.58 3.85
N CYS A 28 8.41 0.31 4.82
CA CYS A 28 9.64 1.07 5.02
C CYS A 28 10.87 0.19 5.18
N VAL A 29 10.80 -0.84 6.03
CA VAL A 29 11.94 -1.76 6.27
C VAL A 29 12.33 -2.52 4.99
N TRP A 30 11.39 -2.78 4.09
CA TRP A 30 11.69 -3.43 2.81
C TRP A 30 12.27 -2.45 1.79
N PHE A 31 11.68 -1.27 1.59
CA PHE A 31 12.12 -0.38 0.51
C PHE A 31 13.29 0.56 0.89
N TYR A 32 13.44 0.96 2.16
CA TYR A 32 14.50 1.88 2.58
C TYR A 32 15.92 1.38 2.34
N PRO A 33 16.25 0.10 2.58
CA PRO A 33 17.58 -0.42 2.26
C PRO A 33 17.90 -0.36 0.77
N VAL A 34 16.89 -0.58 -0.06
CA VAL A 34 17.00 -0.56 -1.52
C VAL A 34 17.17 0.88 -2.05
N ALA A 35 16.52 1.84 -1.39
CA ALA A 35 16.63 3.26 -1.70
C ALA A 35 17.87 3.94 -1.09
N GLY A 36 18.66 3.23 -0.27
CA GLY A 36 19.87 3.76 0.36
C GLY A 36 19.63 4.58 1.63
N TYR A 37 18.42 4.55 2.19
CA TYR A 37 18.06 5.29 3.41
C TYR A 37 18.36 4.53 4.71
N MET A 38 18.60 3.21 4.62
CA MET A 38 18.83 2.33 5.78
C MET A 38 19.86 1.25 5.43
N PRO A 39 20.70 0.77 6.37
CA PRO A 39 21.54 -0.39 6.13
C PRO A 39 20.72 -1.66 5.91
N PHE A 40 21.20 -2.56 5.04
CA PHE A 40 20.55 -3.84 4.81
C PHE A 40 20.71 -4.79 6.01
N ASN A 41 19.59 -5.35 6.45
CA ASN A 41 19.54 -6.41 7.46
C ASN A 41 18.65 -7.55 6.94
N ALA A 42 19.26 -8.70 6.62
CA ALA A 42 18.55 -9.82 6.00
C ALA A 42 17.38 -10.35 6.84
N ALA A 43 17.53 -10.44 8.17
CA ALA A 43 16.48 -10.95 9.04
C ALA A 43 15.28 -9.99 9.10
N ALA A 44 15.55 -8.69 9.22
CA ALA A 44 14.50 -7.66 9.20
C ALA A 44 13.83 -7.58 7.81
N TYR A 45 14.60 -7.74 6.74
CA TYR A 45 14.12 -7.70 5.36
C TYR A 45 13.14 -8.84 5.06
N GLU A 46 13.51 -10.09 5.36
CA GLU A 46 12.62 -11.24 5.14
C GLU A 46 11.40 -11.21 6.07
N LYS A 47 11.55 -10.74 7.32
CA LYS A 47 10.41 -10.52 8.21
C LYS A 47 9.45 -9.47 7.64
N ALA A 48 9.97 -8.36 7.13
CA ALA A 48 9.17 -7.29 6.52
C ALA A 48 8.38 -7.78 5.30
N LYS A 49 8.95 -8.65 4.46
CA LYS A 49 8.23 -9.30 3.36
C LYS A 49 7.03 -10.11 3.83
N GLY A 50 7.23 -10.90 4.88
CA GLY A 50 6.18 -11.74 5.46
C GLY A 50 5.09 -10.92 6.16
N ASP A 51 5.46 -9.85 6.86
CA ASP A 51 4.49 -8.99 7.54
C ASP A 51 3.70 -8.14 6.54
N LEU A 52 4.36 -7.59 5.49
CA LEU A 52 3.66 -6.90 4.41
C LEU A 52 2.69 -7.84 3.68
N ALA A 53 3.06 -9.11 3.49
CA ALA A 53 2.20 -10.10 2.84
C ALA A 53 0.89 -10.32 3.62
N LYS A 54 0.94 -10.37 4.95
CA LYS A 54 -0.26 -10.48 5.81
C LYS A 54 -1.14 -9.24 5.69
N SER A 55 -0.54 -8.05 5.71
CA SER A 55 -1.27 -6.79 5.57
C SER A 55 -1.94 -6.68 4.20
N LEU A 56 -1.26 -7.13 3.13
CA LEU A 56 -1.84 -7.22 1.79
C LEU A 56 -2.94 -8.28 1.68
N GLU A 57 -2.85 -9.40 2.39
CA GLU A 57 -3.91 -10.42 2.41
C GLU A 57 -5.20 -9.89 3.04
N LEU A 58 -5.08 -9.19 4.17
CA LEU A 58 -6.21 -8.51 4.83
C LEU A 58 -6.84 -7.50 3.88
N LEU A 59 -6.02 -6.63 3.28
CA LEU A 59 -6.47 -5.60 2.35
C LEU A 59 -7.14 -6.21 1.10
N ASN A 60 -6.55 -7.27 0.55
CA ASN A 60 -7.08 -7.97 -0.62
C ASN A 60 -8.45 -8.60 -0.36
N SER A 61 -8.64 -9.14 0.85
CA SER A 61 -9.91 -9.72 1.29
C SER A 61 -10.97 -8.64 1.47
N HIS A 62 -10.62 -7.51 2.09
CA HIS A 62 -11.54 -6.38 2.27
C HIS A 62 -12.01 -5.77 0.95
N LEU A 63 -11.09 -5.68 -0.02
CA LEU A 63 -11.33 -5.10 -1.35
C LEU A 63 -11.97 -6.07 -2.35
N MET A 64 -12.28 -7.30 -1.96
CA MET A 64 -12.85 -8.30 -2.87
C MET A 64 -14.17 -7.84 -3.51
N ASP A 65 -15.03 -7.19 -2.72
CA ASP A 65 -16.36 -6.72 -3.11
C ASP A 65 -16.48 -5.19 -3.10
N LYS A 66 -15.38 -4.46 -2.84
CA LYS A 66 -15.37 -3.00 -2.69
C LYS A 66 -14.48 -2.35 -3.73
N THR A 67 -14.85 -1.13 -4.15
CA THR A 67 -14.02 -0.33 -5.06
C THR A 67 -13.01 0.52 -4.29
N TYR A 68 -13.39 1.02 -3.11
CA TYR A 68 -12.56 1.83 -2.21
C TYR A 68 -12.62 1.27 -0.79
N LEU A 69 -11.76 1.74 0.12
CA LEU A 69 -11.65 1.20 1.48
C LEU A 69 -12.89 1.49 2.33
N VAL A 70 -13.45 2.68 2.17
CA VAL A 70 -14.68 3.09 2.84
C VAL A 70 -15.63 3.58 1.78
N ASN A 71 -16.86 3.07 1.80
CA ASN A 71 -17.95 3.40 0.87
C ASN A 71 -17.58 3.30 -0.63
N ASN A 72 -18.25 4.08 -1.49
CA ASN A 72 -18.14 4.03 -2.95
C ASN A 72 -17.40 5.24 -3.55
N GLN A 73 -16.64 5.98 -2.75
CA GLN A 73 -15.81 7.11 -3.20
C GLN A 73 -14.44 7.10 -2.51
N ILE A 74 -13.47 7.81 -3.09
CA ILE A 74 -12.15 7.98 -2.47
C ILE A 74 -12.28 8.76 -1.16
N THR A 75 -11.69 8.20 -0.12
CA THR A 75 -11.60 8.81 1.21
C THR A 75 -10.14 9.03 1.62
N LEU A 76 -9.94 9.66 2.78
CA LEU A 76 -8.59 9.83 3.32
C LEU A 76 -7.91 8.48 3.59
N ALA A 77 -8.67 7.44 3.94
CA ALA A 77 -8.16 6.08 4.09
C ALA A 77 -7.49 5.60 2.81
N ASP A 78 -8.15 5.75 1.65
CA ASP A 78 -7.58 5.33 0.37
C ASP A 78 -6.29 6.08 0.05
N ILE A 79 -6.26 7.39 0.33
CA ILE A 79 -5.10 8.25 0.08
C ILE A 79 -3.91 7.81 0.92
N VAL A 80 -4.11 7.60 2.22
CA VAL A 80 -3.06 7.18 3.15
C VAL A 80 -2.52 5.81 2.76
N VAL A 81 -3.39 4.80 2.63
CA VAL A 81 -2.95 3.43 2.33
C VAL A 81 -2.26 3.34 0.97
N ALA A 82 -2.79 4.01 -0.07
CA ALA A 82 -2.18 3.99 -1.40
C ALA A 82 -0.82 4.72 -1.40
N SER A 83 -0.70 5.82 -0.66
CA SER A 83 0.58 6.54 -0.53
C SER A 83 1.63 5.70 0.18
N THR A 84 1.26 4.95 1.22
CA THR A 84 2.16 4.03 1.93
C THR A 84 2.69 2.92 1.00
N LEU A 85 1.85 2.42 0.10
CA LEU A 85 2.20 1.34 -0.83
C LEU A 85 2.94 1.81 -2.09
N LEU A 86 3.00 3.13 -2.34
CA LEU A 86 3.54 3.70 -3.58
C LEU A 86 4.97 3.25 -3.87
N TYR A 87 5.90 3.46 -2.93
CA TYR A 87 7.30 3.10 -3.11
C TYR A 87 7.53 1.58 -3.10
N PRO A 88 6.90 0.80 -2.19
CA PRO A 88 6.95 -0.65 -2.26
C PRO A 88 6.52 -1.21 -3.62
N PHE A 89 5.44 -0.70 -4.21
CA PHE A 89 4.89 -1.15 -5.49
C PHE A 89 5.73 -0.69 -6.69
N LYS A 90 6.48 0.39 -6.55
CA LYS A 90 7.38 0.90 -7.58
C LYS A 90 8.75 0.22 -7.60
N LEU A 91 9.26 -0.22 -6.43
CA LEU A 91 10.67 -0.60 -6.28
C LEU A 91 10.90 -2.07 -5.91
N VAL A 92 10.10 -2.67 -5.03
CA VAL A 92 10.47 -3.96 -4.41
C VAL A 92 9.47 -5.09 -4.61
N THR A 93 8.18 -4.78 -4.77
CA THR A 93 7.14 -5.82 -4.93
C THR A 93 6.94 -6.14 -6.41
N ASP A 94 7.53 -7.24 -6.87
CA ASP A 94 7.41 -7.69 -8.25
C ASP A 94 6.03 -8.33 -8.55
N GLY A 95 5.79 -8.63 -9.82
CA GLY A 95 4.52 -9.25 -10.25
C GLY A 95 4.26 -10.63 -9.63
N ASN A 96 5.31 -11.38 -9.23
CA ASN A 96 5.13 -12.67 -8.57
C ASN A 96 4.64 -12.49 -7.14
N TYR A 97 5.22 -11.55 -6.41
CA TYR A 97 4.82 -11.21 -5.05
C TYR A 97 3.39 -10.67 -4.98
N LEU A 98 2.98 -9.87 -5.98
CA LEU A 98 1.64 -9.28 -6.04
C LEU A 98 0.57 -10.19 -6.65
N LYS A 99 0.96 -11.33 -7.24
CA LYS A 99 0.06 -12.29 -7.88
C LYS A 99 -1.13 -12.71 -6.99
N PRO A 100 -0.99 -13.01 -5.68
CA PRO A 100 -2.15 -13.34 -4.84
C PRO A 100 -3.02 -12.14 -4.44
N TYR A 101 -2.55 -10.90 -4.62
CA TYR A 101 -3.19 -9.68 -4.12
C TYR A 101 -3.85 -8.83 -5.22
N GLN A 102 -4.53 -9.48 -6.16
CA GLN A 102 -5.08 -8.81 -7.36
C GLN A 102 -6.10 -7.71 -7.06
N ASN A 103 -6.89 -7.84 -5.99
CA ASN A 103 -7.87 -6.81 -5.61
C ASN A 103 -7.16 -5.54 -5.12
N VAL A 104 -6.03 -5.70 -4.42
CA VAL A 104 -5.16 -4.59 -4.00
C VAL A 104 -4.52 -3.94 -5.22
N VAL A 105 -3.99 -4.72 -6.16
CA VAL A 105 -3.38 -4.17 -7.38
C VAL A 105 -4.39 -3.35 -8.18
N ARG A 106 -5.61 -3.87 -8.38
CA ARG A 106 -6.71 -3.16 -9.05
C ARG A 106 -7.06 -1.86 -8.32
N TRP A 107 -7.26 -1.92 -7.00
CA TRP A 107 -7.60 -0.75 -6.18
C TRP A 107 -6.48 0.30 -6.22
N PHE A 108 -5.23 -0.11 -6.03
CA PHE A 108 -4.07 0.78 -6.07
C PHE A 108 -3.96 1.49 -7.41
N GLN A 109 -4.09 0.76 -8.52
CA GLN A 109 -4.12 1.35 -9.87
C GLN A 109 -5.30 2.30 -10.05
N THR A 110 -6.44 2.02 -9.43
CA THR A 110 -7.62 2.91 -9.47
C THR A 110 -7.33 4.23 -8.74
N CYS A 111 -6.64 4.18 -7.59
CA CYS A 111 -6.24 5.36 -6.83
C CYS A 111 -5.17 6.19 -7.55
N VAL A 112 -4.04 5.58 -7.93
CA VAL A 112 -2.90 6.34 -8.48
C VAL A 112 -3.12 6.89 -9.89
N ASN A 113 -4.15 6.42 -10.59
CA ASN A 113 -4.55 6.96 -11.89
C ASN A 113 -5.57 8.11 -11.80
N GLN A 114 -5.99 8.51 -10.60
CA GLN A 114 -6.80 9.72 -10.47
C GLN A 114 -5.96 10.97 -10.81
N PRO A 115 -6.55 12.00 -11.44
CA PRO A 115 -5.84 13.22 -11.79
C PRO A 115 -5.14 13.88 -10.60
N GLU A 116 -5.78 13.88 -9.42
CA GLU A 116 -5.26 14.47 -8.19
C GLU A 116 -4.02 13.71 -7.69
N PHE A 117 -4.02 12.38 -7.80
CA PHE A 117 -2.85 11.58 -7.48
C PHE A 117 -1.71 11.85 -8.47
N GLN A 118 -2.00 11.81 -9.78
CA GLN A 118 -0.97 12.01 -10.80
C GLN A 118 -0.32 13.40 -10.74
N GLN A 119 -1.06 14.43 -10.32
CA GLN A 119 -0.51 15.76 -10.09
C GLN A 119 0.57 15.78 -9.00
N VAL A 120 0.48 14.89 -8.00
CA VAL A 120 1.42 14.84 -6.87
C VAL A 120 2.53 13.82 -7.09
N VAL A 121 2.18 12.60 -7.49
CA VAL A 121 3.13 11.46 -7.56
C VAL A 121 3.61 11.15 -8.98
N GLY A 122 3.01 11.78 -10.00
CA GLY A 122 3.29 11.51 -11.41
C GLY A 122 2.78 10.15 -11.89
N VAL A 123 3.26 9.73 -13.05
CA VAL A 123 2.92 8.41 -13.62
C VAL A 123 3.59 7.30 -12.81
N VAL A 124 2.78 6.41 -12.24
CA VAL A 124 3.26 5.29 -11.43
C VAL A 124 3.52 4.07 -12.32
N ALA A 125 4.79 3.70 -12.46
CA ALA A 125 5.19 2.45 -13.09
C ALA A 125 5.37 1.36 -12.02
N MET A 126 4.61 0.26 -12.13
CA MET A 126 4.73 -0.89 -11.23
C MET A 126 6.08 -1.59 -11.39
N CYS A 127 6.59 -2.14 -10.28
CA CYS A 127 7.84 -2.86 -10.24
C CYS A 127 7.80 -4.12 -11.12
N LYS A 128 8.75 -4.22 -12.06
CA LYS A 128 8.90 -5.40 -12.93
C LYS A 128 9.76 -6.49 -12.28
N LYS A 129 10.71 -6.10 -11.44
CA LYS A 129 11.66 -6.98 -10.77
C LYS A 129 12.12 -6.29 -9.48
N GLU A 130 12.08 -7.03 -8.38
CA GLU A 130 12.54 -6.56 -7.08
C GLU A 130 13.94 -5.96 -7.19
N LEU A 131 14.06 -4.67 -6.86
CA LEU A 131 15.34 -4.04 -6.61
C LEU A 131 15.88 -4.57 -5.28
N LYS A 132 17.12 -5.05 -5.30
CA LYS A 132 17.78 -5.61 -4.11
C LYS A 132 18.73 -4.57 -3.53
N ALA A 133 18.79 -4.53 -2.20
CA ALA A 133 19.76 -3.71 -1.50
C ALA A 133 21.19 -4.21 -1.80
N PRO A 134 22.19 -3.30 -1.83
CA PRO A 134 23.59 -3.67 -2.02
C PRO A 134 24.15 -4.52 -0.87
#